data_AF-A0A8I1IID3-F1
#
_entry.id   AF-A0A8I1IID3-F1
#
_cell.length_a   1.000
_cell.length_b   1.000
_cell.length_c   1.000
_cell.angle_alpha   90.00
_cell.angle_beta   90.00
_cell.angle_gamma   90.00
#
_symmetry.space_group_name_H-M   'P 1'
#
loop_
_entity.id
_entity.type
_entity.pdbx_description
1 polymer ?
#
loop_
_entity_poly.entity_id
_entity_poly.type
_entity_poly.pdbx_seq_one_letter_code
_entity_poly.pdbx_strand_id
1 'polypeptide(L)' 'APKTRTPREGTKQATLIAMLRAPDGATIEEIMAATGWQSHTVRGAMAGALKKKLGLEVTSEKVEDRGRVYRIA' A
#
# COMPACT_ATOMS: atom_id res chain seq x y z
N ALA A 1 -19.72 7.99 -11.94
CA ALA A 1 -18.80 7.66 -10.83
C ALA A 1 -17.90 6.51 -11.24
N PRO A 2 -16.58 6.52 -10.95
CA PRO A 2 -15.75 5.34 -11.17
C PRO A 2 -16.27 4.22 -10.26
N LYS A 3 -16.52 3.04 -10.84
CA LYS A 3 -16.95 1.86 -10.07
C LYS A 3 -15.79 1.43 -9.18
N THR A 4 -15.95 1.53 -7.86
CA THR A 4 -14.99 1.04 -6.87
C THR A 4 -14.86 -0.47 -7.03
N ARG A 5 -13.72 -0.93 -7.54
CA ARG A 5 -13.47 -2.37 -7.76
C ARG A 5 -12.90 -2.95 -6.47
N THR A 6 -13.62 -3.85 -5.80
CA THR A 6 -13.07 -4.58 -4.67
C THR A 6 -11.81 -5.35 -5.10
N PRO A 7 -10.68 -5.24 -4.37
CA PRO A 7 -9.50 -6.05 -4.64
C PRO A 7 -9.84 -7.54 -4.61
N ARG A 8 -9.33 -8.32 -5.57
CA ARG A 8 -9.43 -9.78 -5.53
C ARG A 8 -8.42 -10.33 -4.52
N GLU A 9 -8.87 -11.26 -3.68
CA GLU A 9 -8.01 -11.98 -2.73
C GLU A 9 -6.86 -12.70 -3.45
N GLY A 10 -5.73 -12.87 -2.75
CA GLY A 10 -4.53 -13.54 -3.29
C GLY A 10 -3.68 -12.73 -4.28
N THR A 11 -4.05 -11.49 -4.60
CA THR A 11 -3.25 -10.62 -5.48
C THR A 11 -2.19 -9.84 -4.69
N LYS A 12 -1.07 -9.48 -5.33
CA LYS A 12 -0.06 -8.58 -4.73
C LYS A 12 -0.64 -7.23 -4.28
N GLN A 13 -1.68 -6.74 -4.98
CA GLN A 13 -2.42 -5.56 -4.57
C GLN A 13 -3.22 -5.80 -3.28
N ALA A 14 -3.84 -6.97 -3.11
CA ALA A 14 -4.49 -7.35 -1.86
C ALA A 14 -3.48 -7.48 -0.71
N THR A 15 -2.30 -8.06 -0.96
CA THR A 15 -1.18 -8.08 0.00
C THR A 15 -0.77 -6.67 0.42
N LEU A 16 -0.55 -5.76 -0.53
CA LEU A 16 -0.25 -4.36 -0.24
C LEU A 16 -1.32 -3.71 0.64
N ILE A 17 -2.60 -3.89 0.30
CA ILE A 17 -3.71 -3.31 1.06
C ILE A 17 -3.78 -3.89 2.48
N ALA A 18 -3.58 -5.20 2.64
CA ALA A 18 -3.54 -5.84 3.95
C ALA A 18 -2.40 -5.30 4.82
N MET A 19 -1.20 -5.16 4.24
CA MET A 19 -0.04 -4.60 4.95
C MET A 19 -0.26 -3.15 5.38
N LEU A 20 -0.87 -2.31 4.53
CA LEU A 20 -1.15 -0.92 4.87
C LEU A 20 -2.33 -0.75 5.85
N ARG A 21 -3.23 -1.74 5.94
CA ARG A 21 -4.33 -1.78 6.94
C ARG A 21 -3.89 -2.36 8.28
N ALA A 22 -2.73 -3.02 8.34
CA ALA A 22 -2.18 -3.48 9.60
C ALA A 22 -1.94 -2.29 10.55
N PRO A 23 -2.10 -2.45 11.87
CA PRO A 23 -1.89 -1.37 12.84
C PRO A 23 -0.53 -0.69 12.69
N ASP A 24 0.50 -1.49 12.43
CA ASP A 24 1.88 -1.02 12.30
C ASP A 24 2.17 -0.41 10.92
N GLY A 25 1.24 -0.49 9.97
CA GLY A 25 1.47 -0.14 8.58
C GLY A 25 2.63 -0.91 7.95
N ALA A 26 3.13 -0.39 6.84
CA ALA A 26 4.31 -0.97 6.19
C ALA A 26 5.24 0.06 5.57
N THR A 27 6.53 -0.25 5.57
CA THR A 27 7.54 0.48 4.80
C THR A 27 7.55 0.01 3.35
N ILE A 28 8.18 0.79 2.47
CA ILE A 28 8.36 0.37 1.08
C ILE A 28 9.20 -0.91 1.00
N GLU A 29 10.22 -1.06 1.85
CA GLU A 29 11.11 -2.22 1.84
C GLU A 29 10.37 -3.50 2.25
N GLU A 30 9.53 -3.42 3.28
CA GLU A 30 8.67 -4.53 3.71
C GLU A 30 7.70 -4.95 2.60
N ILE A 31 7.07 -3.97 1.93
CA ILE A 31 6.16 -4.24 0.81
C ILE A 31 6.91 -4.87 -0.36
N MET A 32 8.12 -4.39 -0.67
CA MET A 32 8.97 -4.97 -1.71
C MET A 32 9.30 -6.42 -1.38
N ALA A 33 9.68 -6.73 -0.13
CA ALA A 33 9.96 -8.09 0.31
C ALA A 33 8.74 -9.00 0.19
N ALA A 34 7.54 -8.53 0.56
CA ALA A 34 6.32 -9.33 0.52
C ALA A 34 5.76 -9.54 -0.89
N THR A 35 5.98 -8.60 -1.82
CA THR A 35 5.36 -8.61 -3.15
C THR A 35 6.34 -8.92 -4.28
N GLY A 36 7.64 -8.81 -4.04
CA GLY A 36 8.69 -8.84 -5.06
C GLY A 36 8.65 -7.64 -6.02
N TRP A 37 7.90 -6.58 -5.70
CA TRP A 37 7.90 -5.36 -6.49
C TRP A 37 9.14 -4.52 -6.22
N GLN A 38 9.50 -3.70 -7.21
CA GLN A 38 10.50 -2.66 -7.01
C GLN A 38 9.87 -1.42 -6.36
N SER A 39 10.71 -0.60 -5.75
CA SER A 39 10.28 0.56 -4.96
C SER A 39 9.42 1.56 -5.76
N HIS A 40 9.67 1.73 -7.06
CA HIS A 40 8.88 2.60 -7.93
C HIS A 40 7.52 1.99 -8.27
N THR A 41 7.43 0.65 -8.40
CA THR A 41 6.17 -0.07 -8.63
C THR A 41 5.27 0.04 -7.40
N VAL A 42 5.82 -0.10 -6.20
CA VAL A 42 5.08 0.08 -4.94
C VAL A 42 4.49 1.48 -4.86
N ARG A 43 5.29 2.52 -5.13
CA ARG A 43 4.81 3.92 -5.14
C ARG A 43 3.73 4.14 -6.21
N GLY A 44 3.91 3.58 -7.40
CA GLY A 44 2.92 3.63 -8.47
C GLY A 44 1.60 2.95 -8.10
N ALA A 45 1.66 1.79 -7.43
CA ALA A 45 0.49 1.09 -6.93
C ALA A 45 -0.26 1.91 -5.87
N MET A 46 0.45 2.50 -4.90
CA MET A 46 -0.15 3.36 -3.88
C MET A 46 -0.85 4.59 -4.48
N ALA A 47 -0.20 5.29 -5.42
CA ALA A 47 -0.78 6.49 -6.03
C ALA A 47 -1.93 6.16 -7.01
N GLY A 48 -1.71 5.17 -7.89
CA GLY A 48 -2.63 4.85 -8.97
C GLY A 48 -3.74 3.89 -8.55
N ALA A 49 -3.37 2.72 -8.02
CA ALA A 49 -4.35 1.69 -7.68
C ALA A 49 -5.09 2.04 -6.39
N LEU A 50 -4.39 2.42 -5.32
CA LEU A 50 -5.01 2.63 -4.02
C LEU A 50 -5.72 4.00 -3.94
N LYS A 51 -4.97 5.10 -4.10
CA LYS A 51 -5.57 6.45 -4.01
C LYS A 51 -6.54 6.73 -5.15
N LYS A 52 -6.09 6.67 -6.41
CA LYS A 52 -6.91 7.11 -7.56
C LYS A 52 -8.04 6.15 -7.94
N LYS A 53 -7.78 4.84 -8.00
CA LYS A 53 -8.79 3.86 -8.46
C LYS A 53 -9.71 3.35 -7.35
N LEU A 54 -9.19 3.15 -6.14
CA LEU A 54 -9.96 2.63 -5.01
C LEU A 54 -10.43 3.69 -4.02
N GLY A 55 -9.92 4.93 -4.12
CA GLY A 55 -10.28 6.00 -3.20
C GLY A 55 -9.78 5.77 -1.78
N LEU A 56 -8.74 4.94 -1.60
CA LEU A 56 -8.18 4.65 -0.29
C LEU A 56 -7.24 5.77 0.14
N GLU A 57 -7.46 6.30 1.34
CA GLU A 57 -6.59 7.32 1.90
C GLU A 57 -5.31 6.67 2.44
N VAL A 58 -4.21 6.87 1.71
CA VAL A 58 -2.89 6.39 2.14
C VAL A 58 -2.13 7.54 2.80
N THR A 59 -1.88 7.41 4.10
CA THR A 59 -1.08 8.31 4.93
C THR A 59 0.35 7.78 5.05
N SER A 60 1.28 8.65 5.46
CA SER A 60 2.64 8.23 5.75
C SER A 60 3.22 9.04 6.91
N GLU A 61 3.98 8.37 7.76
CA GLU A 61 4.72 9.00 8.84
C GLU A 61 6.19 8.56 8.82
N LYS A 62 7.05 9.36 9.45
CA LYS A 62 8.42 8.93 9.74
C LYS A 62 8.41 8.30 11.13
N VAL A 63 8.83 7.05 11.21
CA VAL A 63 9.06 6.33 12.46
C VAL A 63 10.57 6.25 12.67
N GLU A 64 11.01 6.60 13.88
CA GLU A 64 12.40 6.45 14.28
C GLU A 64 12.85 4.99 14.09
N ASP A 65 14.06 4.78 13.57
CA ASP A 65 14.67 3.48 13.27
C ASP A 65 14.01 2.57 12.21
N ARG A 66 12.73 2.79 11.83
CA ARG A 66 12.02 2.02 10.79
C ARG A 66 11.84 2.78 9.46
N GLY A 67 12.12 4.08 9.47
CA GLY A 67 12.00 4.93 8.28
C GLY A 67 10.55 5.36 8.01
N ARG A 68 10.17 5.46 6.72
CA ARG A 68 8.83 5.94 6.35
C ARG A 68 7.83 4.78 6.30
N VAL A 69 6.85 4.83 7.20
CA VAL A 69 5.73 3.87 7.29
C VAL A 69 4.50 4.45 6.60
N TYR A 70 3.79 3.61 5.86
CA TYR A 70 2.55 3.95 5.16
C TYR A 70 1.37 3.20 5.78
N ARG A 71 0.20 3.85 5.86
CA ARG A 71 -1.05 3.26 6.35
C ARG A 71 -2.24 3.65 5.48
N ILE A 72 -3.28 2.82 5.48
CA ILE A 72 -4.60 3.18 4.97
C ILE A 72 -5.48 3.57 6.17
N ALA A 73 -6.05 4.79 6.13
CA ALA A 73 -7.04 5.26 7.09
C ALA A 73 -8.43 4.64 6.83
#